data_AF-A0A3N9VNS0-F1
#
_entry.id   AF-A0A3N9VNS0-F1
#
_cell.length_a   1.000
_cell.length_b   1.000
_cell.length_c   1.000
_cell.angle_alpha   90.00
_cell.angle_beta   90.00
_cell.angle_gamma   90.00
#
_symmetry.space_group_name_H-M   'P 1'
#
loop_
_entity.id
_entity.type
_entity.pdbx_description
1 polymer ?
#
loop_
_entity_poly.entity_id
_entity_poly.type
_entity_poly.pdbx_seq_one_letter_code
_entity_poly.pdbx_strand_id
1 'polypeptide(L)'
;MKRRSILLLCAGSLFSLLFLLVLAILLVPVSEIKGVITRGLEREGYLLQADEFHKAFPLGISVRNVQVGDERGMLLKLDSATFRLKLLPLFTGSITLAGNARIGDGELSASYQPRTSTVTLHSEGVRLQDIPLLQVATGANLQGNL
;
A
#
# COMPACT_ATOMS: atom_id res chain seq x y z
N MET A 1 -37.06 -6.27 -30.62
CA MET A 1 -36.81 -6.06 -29.17
C MET A 1 -35.50 -5.29 -29.01
N LYS A 2 -35.52 -4.23 -28.20
CA LYS A 2 -34.73 -3.00 -28.38
C LYS A 2 -33.27 -3.15 -27.91
N ARG A 3 -32.28 -2.79 -28.75
CA ARG A 3 -30.82 -2.75 -28.45
C ARG A 3 -30.47 -2.13 -27.08
N ARG A 4 -31.30 -1.21 -26.58
CA ARG A 4 -31.18 -0.60 -25.24
C ARG A 4 -31.27 -1.61 -24.09
N SER A 5 -32.09 -2.65 -24.22
CA SER A 5 -32.25 -3.69 -23.19
C SER A 5 -31.00 -4.56 -23.04
N ILE A 6 -30.29 -4.82 -24.15
CA ILE A 6 -29.05 -5.62 -24.16
C ILE A 6 -27.89 -4.81 -23.55
N LEU A 7 -27.79 -3.51 -23.86
CA LEU A 7 -26.79 -2.63 -23.25
C LEU A 7 -26.96 -2.51 -21.73
N LEU A 8 -28.21 -2.42 -21.24
CA LEU A 8 -28.48 -2.39 -19.80
C LEU A 8 -28.15 -3.73 -19.12
N LEU A 9 -28.39 -4.87 -19.77
CA LEU A 9 -27.99 -6.18 -19.26
C LEU A 9 -26.46 -6.35 -19.20
N CYS A 10 -25.73 -5.94 -20.23
CA CYS A 10 -24.27 -5.96 -20.21
C CYS A 10 -23.68 -5.01 -19.16
N ALA A 11 -24.23 -3.80 -19.03
CA ALA A 11 -23.80 -2.86 -17.99
C ALA A 11 -24.09 -3.41 -16.59
N GLY A 12 -25.25 -4.05 -16.40
CA GLY A 12 -25.63 -4.69 -15.14
C GLY A 12 -24.72 -5.87 -14.78
N SER A 13 -24.36 -6.73 -15.74
CA SER A 13 -23.45 -7.86 -15.47
C SER A 13 -22.04 -7.40 -15.13
N LEU A 14 -21.53 -6.37 -15.82
CA LEU A 14 -20.23 -5.78 -15.55
C LEU A 14 -20.18 -5.15 -14.15
N PHE A 15 -21.26 -4.45 -13.77
CA PHE A 15 -21.40 -3.86 -12.44
C PHE A 15 -21.49 -4.94 -11.36
N SER A 16 -22.26 -6.00 -11.58
CA SER A 16 -22.37 -7.13 -10.65
C SER A 16 -21.04 -7.85 -10.47
N LEU A 17 -20.26 -8.04 -11.54
CA LEU A 17 -18.94 -8.66 -11.48
C LEU A 17 -17.96 -7.80 -10.69
N LEU A 18 -17.95 -6.49 -10.95
CA LEU A 18 -17.08 -5.54 -10.25
C LEU A 18 -17.46 -5.41 -8.77
N PHE A 19 -18.76 -5.41 -8.46
CA PHE A 19 -19.25 -5.41 -7.09
C PHE A 19 -18.88 -6.69 -6.34
N LEU A 20 -18.99 -7.86 -6.99
CA LEU A 20 -18.57 -9.13 -6.43
C LEU A 20 -17.07 -9.16 -6.16
N LEU A 21 -16.26 -8.58 -7.05
CA LEU A 21 -14.81 -8.48 -6.85
C LEU A 21 -14.46 -7.58 -5.64
N VAL A 22 -15.11 -6.42 -5.52
CA VAL A 22 -14.94 -5.54 -4.35
C VAL A 22 -15.37 -6.23 -3.07
N LEU A 23 -16.50 -6.94 -3.09
CA LEU A 23 -17.01 -7.67 -1.94
C LEU A 23 -16.09 -8.83 -1.56
N ALA A 24 -15.55 -9.57 -2.54
CA ALA A 24 -14.56 -10.61 -2.30
C ALA A 24 -13.31 -10.04 -1.64
N ILE A 25 -12.77 -8.93 -2.15
CA ILE A 25 -11.62 -8.24 -1.53
C ILE A 25 -11.96 -7.76 -0.12
N LEU A 26 -13.18 -7.27 0.11
CA LEU A 26 -13.65 -6.83 1.44
C LEU A 26 -13.81 -8.01 2.41
N LEU A 27 -14.18 -9.20 1.93
CA LEU A 27 -14.41 -10.39 2.75
C LEU A 27 -13.15 -11.25 2.97
N VAL A 28 -12.12 -11.13 2.12
CA VAL A 28 -10.87 -11.91 2.26
C VAL A 28 -10.23 -11.67 3.64
N PRO A 29 -10.04 -12.68 4.49
CA PRO A 29 -9.46 -12.46 5.81
C PRO A 29 -8.05 -11.88 5.69
N VAL A 30 -7.73 -10.96 6.59
CA VAL A 30 -6.48 -10.18 6.54
C VAL A 30 -5.23 -11.07 6.65
N SER A 31 -5.38 -12.27 7.20
CA SER A 31 -4.36 -13.31 7.28
C SER A 31 -3.86 -13.79 5.91
N GLU A 32 -4.72 -13.89 4.90
CA GLU A 32 -4.33 -14.31 3.54
C GLU A 32 -3.49 -13.23 2.85
N ILE A 33 -3.84 -11.96 3.07
CA ILE A 33 -3.09 -10.81 2.55
C ILE A 33 -1.67 -10.81 3.15
N LYS A 34 -1.55 -11.01 4.47
CA LYS A 34 -0.26 -11.16 5.14
C LYS A 34 0.55 -12.30 4.50
N GLY A 35 -0.06 -13.48 4.34
CA GLY A 35 0.62 -14.65 3.79
C GLY A 35 1.10 -14.50 2.35
N VAL A 36 0.41 -13.72 1.51
CA VAL A 36 0.85 -13.44 0.13
C VAL A 36 2.01 -12.44 0.12
N ILE A 37 1.94 -11.38 0.94
CA ILE A 37 3.00 -10.37 1.03
C ILE A 37 4.28 -10.98 1.59
N THR A 38 4.20 -11.75 2.68
CA THR A 38 5.38 -12.40 3.28
C THR A 38 6.03 -13.36 2.30
N ARG A 39 5.24 -14.22 1.64
CA ARG A 39 5.77 -15.14 0.61
C ARG A 39 6.38 -14.43 -0.60
N GLY A 40 5.84 -13.26 -0.96
CA GLY A 40 6.39 -12.42 -2.02
C GLY A 40 7.76 -11.85 -1.65
N LEU A 41 7.89 -11.31 -0.44
CA LEU A 41 9.14 -10.73 0.03
C LEU A 41 10.19 -11.80 0.36
N GLU A 42 9.79 -12.95 0.91
CA GLU A 42 10.69 -14.09 1.17
C GLU A 42 11.33 -14.60 -0.14
N ARG A 43 10.60 -14.55 -1.26
CA ARG A 43 11.16 -14.89 -2.59
C ARG A 43 12.25 -13.93 -3.05
N GLU A 44 12.21 -12.68 -2.59
CA GLU A 44 13.25 -11.68 -2.88
C GLU A 44 14.36 -11.66 -1.82
N GLY A 45 14.31 -12.56 -0.82
CA GLY A 45 15.28 -12.64 0.28
C GLY A 45 14.95 -11.75 1.48
N TYR A 46 13.81 -11.06 1.47
CA TYR A 46 13.42 -10.15 2.55
C TYR A 46 12.44 -10.82 3.52
N LEU A 47 12.75 -10.73 4.82
CA LEU A 47 11.87 -11.15 5.90
C LEU A 47 10.99 -9.97 6.31
N LEU A 48 9.68 -10.11 6.11
CA LEU A 48 8.70 -9.12 6.55
C LEU A 48 8.02 -9.58 7.84
N GLN A 49 8.31 -8.88 8.93
CA GLN A 49 7.58 -9.01 10.18
C GLN A 49 6.63 -7.82 10.32
N ALA A 50 5.38 -8.11 10.64
CA ALA A 50 4.39 -7.08 10.92
C ALA A 50 3.40 -7.62 11.95
N ASP A 51 3.21 -6.86 13.02
CA ASP A 51 2.37 -7.24 14.16
C ASP A 51 0.90 -7.22 13.79
N GLU A 52 0.47 -6.16 13.11
CA GLU A 52 -0.94 -5.94 12.85
C GLU A 52 -1.18 -5.55 11.39
N PHE A 53 -1.98 -6.36 10.70
CA PHE A 53 -2.55 -6.01 9.41
C PHE A 53 -4.03 -5.69 9.58
N HIS A 54 -4.45 -4.61 8.96
CA HIS A 54 -5.80 -4.10 8.95
C HIS A 54 -6.22 -3.75 7.53
N LYS A 55 -7.52 -3.84 7.27
CA LYS A 55 -8.09 -3.26 6.04
C LYS A 55 -8.46 -1.80 6.31
N ALA A 56 -8.06 -0.93 5.40
CA ALA A 56 -8.46 0.46 5.41
C ALA A 56 -9.62 0.66 4.40
N PHE A 57 -10.79 1.03 4.88
CA PHE A 57 -11.95 1.35 4.03
C PHE A 57 -11.72 2.68 3.28
N PRO A 58 -12.16 2.86 2.01
CA PRO A 58 -12.96 1.93 1.19
C PRO A 58 -12.19 0.82 0.46
N LEU A 59 -10.95 1.05 0.03
CA LEU A 59 -10.10 0.05 -0.63
C LEU A 59 -8.64 0.28 -0.24
N GLY A 60 -8.16 -0.41 0.80
CA GLY A 60 -6.81 -0.20 1.28
C GLY A 60 -6.39 -1.19 2.35
N ILE A 61 -5.09 -1.19 2.63
CA ILE A 61 -4.42 -2.04 3.60
C ILE A 61 -3.64 -1.10 4.52
N SER A 62 -3.79 -1.27 5.82
CA SER A 62 -3.00 -0.60 6.84
C SER A 62 -2.24 -1.64 7.64
N VAL A 63 -0.98 -1.39 7.89
CA VAL A 63 -0.08 -2.29 8.61
C VAL A 63 0.61 -1.48 9.69
N ARG A 64 0.81 -2.06 10.87
CA ARG A 64 1.54 -1.45 11.99
C ARG A 64 2.74 -2.30 12.38
N ASN A 65 3.78 -1.63 12.89
CA ASN A 65 5.06 -2.20 13.28
C ASN A 65 5.64 -3.10 12.19
N VAL A 66 5.84 -2.55 10.99
CA VAL A 66 6.45 -3.28 9.88
C VAL A 66 7.96 -3.24 10.05
N GLN A 67 8.57 -4.41 10.14
CA GLN A 67 10.00 -4.60 10.13
C GLN A 67 10.36 -5.43 8.90
N VAL A 68 11.18 -4.87 8.03
CA VAL A 68 11.76 -5.57 6.88
C VAL A 68 13.22 -5.81 7.18
N GLY A 69 13.62 -7.08 7.19
CA GLY A 69 15.00 -7.50 7.36
C GLY A 69 15.46 -8.38 6.20
N ASP A 70 16.76 -8.60 6.15
CA ASP A 70 17.42 -9.60 5.31
C ASP A 70 18.30 -10.47 6.22
N GLU A 71 18.97 -11.49 5.70
CA GLU A 71 19.90 -12.36 6.43
C GLU A 71 21.03 -11.57 7.12
N ARG A 72 21.31 -10.36 6.64
CA ARG A 72 22.31 -9.42 7.17
C ARG A 72 21.83 -8.56 8.33
N GLY A 73 20.52 -8.56 8.62
CA GLY A 73 19.92 -7.78 9.70
C GLY A 73 18.71 -6.94 9.27
N MET A 74 18.20 -6.13 10.19
CA MET A 74 17.02 -5.27 9.97
C MET A 74 17.38 -4.11 9.02
N LEU A 75 16.64 -4.01 7.91
CA LEU A 75 16.86 -3.01 6.87
C LEU A 75 15.94 -1.80 7.04
N LEU A 76 14.68 -2.03 7.40
CA LEU A 76 13.68 -0.97 7.49
C LEU A 76 12.73 -1.25 8.64
N LYS A 77 12.49 -0.24 9.47
CA LYS A 77 11.46 -0.27 10.52
C LYS A 77 10.49 0.86 10.25
N LEU A 78 9.21 0.53 10.11
CA LEU A 78 8.11 1.47 9.96
C LEU A 78 7.10 1.23 11.08
N ASP A 79 6.70 2.29 11.77
CA ASP A 79 5.70 2.18 12.83
C ASP A 79 4.31 1.94 12.25
N SER A 80 4.03 2.54 11.09
CA SER A 80 2.82 2.25 10.34
C SER A 80 3.00 2.47 8.84
N ALA A 81 2.30 1.69 8.04
CA ALA A 81 2.24 1.83 6.59
C ALA A 81 0.80 1.61 6.13
N THR A 82 0.24 2.54 5.35
CA THR A 82 -1.14 2.50 4.89
C THR A 82 -1.19 2.78 3.40
N PHE A 83 -1.63 1.78 2.64
CA PHE A 83 -1.85 1.87 1.20
C PHE A 83 -3.35 1.93 0.91
N ARG A 84 -3.80 2.94 0.17
CA ARG A 84 -5.21 3.18 -0.16
C ARG A 84 -5.36 3.46 -1.64
N LEU A 85 -6.31 2.78 -2.26
CA LEU A 85 -6.84 3.10 -3.56
C LEU A 85 -7.99 4.10 -3.39
N LYS A 86 -7.75 5.35 -3.77
CA LYS A 86 -8.78 6.39 -3.82
C LYS A 86 -9.43 6.38 -5.20
N LEU A 87 -10.67 5.91 -5.24
CA LEU A 87 -11.58 6.10 -6.37
C LEU A 87 -12.39 7.37 -6.08
N LEU A 88 -12.22 8.40 -6.91
CA LEU A 88 -13.00 9.63 -6.74
C LEU A 88 -14.50 9.34 -6.97
N PRO A 89 -15.40 9.98 -6.19
CA PRO A 89 -16.83 9.62 -6.08
C PRO A 89 -17.64 9.71 -7.38
N LEU A 90 -17.07 10.24 -8.46
CA LEU A 90 -17.72 10.35 -9.76
C LEU A 90 -17.42 9.18 -10.70
N PHE A 91 -16.58 8.21 -10.31
CA PHE A 91 -16.13 7.10 -11.18
C PHE A 91 -15.67 7.55 -12.59
N THR A 92 -15.28 8.82 -12.74
CA THR A 92 -14.89 9.47 -14.00
C THR A 92 -13.48 9.03 -14.49
N GLY A 93 -13.02 7.87 -14.04
CA GLY A 93 -11.75 7.26 -14.46
C GLY A 93 -10.51 7.85 -13.78
N SER A 94 -10.64 8.59 -12.68
CA SER A 94 -9.49 9.05 -11.90
C SER A 94 -9.24 8.12 -10.71
N ILE A 95 -8.25 7.25 -10.88
CA ILE A 95 -7.73 6.36 -9.86
C ILE A 95 -6.50 7.01 -9.25
N THR A 96 -6.43 7.13 -7.93
CA THR A 96 -5.23 7.59 -7.23
C THR A 96 -4.81 6.52 -6.22
N LEU A 97 -3.58 6.06 -6.33
CA LEU A 97 -2.93 5.18 -5.36
C LEU A 97 -2.21 6.07 -4.35
N ALA A 98 -2.62 6.04 -3.08
CA ALA A 98 -1.99 6.80 -2.01
C ALA A 98 -1.37 5.84 -1.00
N GLY A 99 -0.09 6.01 -0.68
CA GLY A 99 0.61 5.28 0.36
C GLY A 99 1.13 6.25 1.41
N ASN A 100 0.84 6.03 2.68
CA ASN A 100 1.38 6.79 3.79
C ASN A 100 2.17 5.86 4.70
N ALA A 101 3.38 6.22 5.07
CA ALA A 101 4.23 5.48 5.98
C ALA A 101 4.73 6.41 7.08
N ARG A 102 4.88 5.89 8.29
CA ARG A 102 5.48 6.60 9.42
C ARG A 102 6.75 5.87 9.86
N ILE A 103 7.82 6.61 10.02
CA ILE A 103 9.14 6.13 10.46
C ILE A 103 9.57 7.03 11.63
N GLY A 104 9.48 6.53 12.86
CA GLY A 104 9.72 7.33 14.05
C GLY A 104 8.72 8.50 14.14
N ASP A 105 9.27 9.71 14.26
CA ASP A 105 8.49 10.96 14.28
C ASP A 105 8.19 11.51 12.87
N GLY A 106 8.75 10.90 11.81
CA GLY A 106 8.60 11.36 10.43
C GLY A 106 7.48 10.69 9.64
N GLU A 107 6.88 11.44 8.73
CA GLU A 107 5.82 10.96 7.83
C GLU A 107 6.29 10.96 6.37
N LEU A 108 5.95 9.90 5.64
CA LEU A 108 6.22 9.73 4.23
C LEU A 108 4.91 9.44 3.51
N SER A 109 4.51 10.35 2.63
CA SER A 109 3.32 10.26 1.82
C SER A 109 3.71 10.12 0.35
N ALA A 110 3.26 9.05 -0.30
CA ALA A 110 3.40 8.82 -1.72
C ALA A 110 2.01 8.84 -2.36
N SER A 111 1.87 9.52 -3.49
CA SER A 111 0.66 9.43 -4.31
C SER A 111 1.03 9.20 -5.77
N TYR A 112 0.32 8.27 -6.41
CA TYR A 112 0.49 7.92 -7.80
C TYR A 112 -0.85 8.00 -8.53
N GLN A 113 -0.88 8.77 -9.61
CA GLN A 113 -2.05 8.94 -10.45
C GLN A 113 -1.74 8.38 -11.85
N PRO A 114 -2.18 7.17 -12.19
CA PRO A 114 -1.84 6.50 -13.45
C PRO A 114 -2.29 7.30 -14.68
N ARG A 115 -3.40 8.04 -14.57
CA ARG A 115 -3.97 8.82 -15.69
C ARG A 115 -3.04 9.95 -16.14
N THR A 116 -2.31 10.56 -15.22
CA THR A 116 -1.39 11.66 -15.50
C THR A 116 0.08 11.23 -15.36
N SER A 117 0.32 9.96 -15.05
CA SER A 117 1.63 9.41 -14.67
C SER A 117 2.35 10.23 -13.59
N THR A 118 1.60 10.95 -12.76
CA THR A 118 2.17 11.83 -11.74
C THR A 118 2.47 11.00 -10.49
N VAL A 119 3.73 11.02 -10.07
CA VAL A 119 4.18 10.49 -8.79
C VAL A 119 4.53 11.68 -7.91
N THR A 120 3.83 11.84 -6.79
CA THR A 120 4.16 12.84 -5.76
C THR A 120 4.69 12.11 -4.54
N LEU A 121 5.93 12.39 -4.16
CA LEU A 121 6.53 11.92 -2.92
C LEU A 121 6.68 13.12 -2.00
N HIS A 122 6.20 12.97 -0.77
CA HIS A 122 6.29 13.97 0.27
C HIS A 122 6.87 13.29 1.50
N SER A 123 7.98 13.80 1.99
CA SER A 123 8.60 13.37 3.24
C SER A 123 8.65 14.57 4.15
N GLU A 124 8.20 14.41 5.39
CA GLU A 124 8.23 15.46 6.40
C GLU A 124 8.74 14.88 7.71
N GLY A 125 9.81 15.47 8.25
CA GLY A 125 10.33 15.15 9.58
C GLY A 125 11.00 13.78 9.68
N VAL A 126 11.35 13.16 8.55
CA VAL A 126 12.02 11.85 8.54
C VAL A 126 13.46 12.03 8.95
N ARG A 127 13.82 11.49 10.11
CA ARG A 127 15.21 11.47 10.60
C ARG A 127 15.97 10.36 9.89
N LEU A 128 17.11 10.69 9.28
CA LEU A 128 18.00 9.72 8.64
C LEU A 128 18.55 8.68 9.63
N GLN A 129 18.53 9.01 10.91
CA GLN A 129 18.95 8.17 12.04
C GLN A 129 18.01 6.98 12.26
N ASP A 130 16.73 7.15 11.91
CA ASP A 130 15.67 6.16 12.14
C ASP A 130 15.54 5.18 10.96
N ILE A 131 16.41 5.29 9.94
CA ILE A 131 16.46 4.41 8.77
C ILE A 131 17.65 3.44 8.92
N PRO A 132 17.42 2.18 9.35
CA PRO A 132 18.48 1.19 9.56
C PRO A 132 19.27 0.88 8.28
N LEU A 133 18.62 0.98 7.11
CA LEU A 133 19.21 0.76 5.80
C LEU A 133 20.46 1.62 5.57
N LEU A 134 20.44 2.88 6.02
CA LEU A 134 21.57 3.79 5.85
C LEU A 134 22.75 3.34 6.70
N GLN A 135 22.51 2.88 7.93
CA GLN A 135 23.56 2.33 8.78
C GLN A 135 24.15 1.03 8.21
N VAL A 136 23.30 0.12 7.72
CA VAL A 136 23.74 -1.18 7.17
C VAL A 136 24.45 -1.03 5.82
N ALA A 137 23.98 -0.14 4.94
CA ALA A 137 24.54 0.01 3.59
C ALA A 137 25.78 0.92 3.53
N THR A 138 25.87 1.95 4.40
CA THR A 138 26.99 2.91 4.35
C THR A 138 27.97 2.78 5.51
N GLY A 139 27.64 2.03 6.57
CA GLY A 139 28.47 1.96 7.79
C GLY A 139 28.63 3.30 8.51
N ALA A 140 27.91 4.34 8.07
CA ALA A 140 28.04 5.70 8.54
C ALA A 140 26.78 6.11 9.33
N ASN A 141 26.99 6.75 10.48
CA ASN A 141 25.91 7.33 11.28
C ASN A 141 25.53 8.69 10.69
N LEU A 142 24.61 8.68 9.72
CA LEU A 142 24.13 9.89 9.04
C LEU A 142 23.06 10.57 9.89
N GLN A 143 23.36 11.77 10.41
CA GLN A 143 22.41 12.62 11.12
C GLN A 143 21.88 13.70 10.17
N GLY A 144 20.56 13.76 10.00
CA GLY A 144 19.88 14.79 9.22
C GLY A 144 18.35 14.61 9.24
N ASN A 145 17.64 15.67 8.88
CA ASN A 145 16.19 15.69 8.74
C ASN A 145 15.82 15.99 7.28
N LEU A 146 14.82 15.29 6.75
CA LEU A 146 14.21 15.54 5.45
C LEU A 146 12.82 16.16 5.59
#